data_AF-A0A0C2VXV8-F1
#
_entry.id   AF-A0A0C2VXV8-F1
#
_cell.length_a   1.000
_cell.length_b   1.000
_cell.length_c   1.000
_cell.angle_alpha   90.00
_cell.angle_beta   90.00
_cell.angle_gamma   90.00
#
_symmetry.space_group_name_H-M   'P 1'
#
loop_
_entity.id
_entity.type
_entity.pdbx_description
1 polymer ?
#
loop_
_entity_poly.entity_id
_entity_poly.type
_entity_poly.pdbx_seq_one_letter_code
_entity_poly.pdbx_strand_id
1 'polypeptide(L)'
;MQQVKRALWVLMLGLGLSHAASGEKFGVGIAFDGSMSTFAALAVQYDAYKAAVGTSGLSADYLAFQDGIKAVDGLSWYAAPGVFVGWTAPQFGIRGAFGLDLNINKELDVFAEVVPALALVGINFGVSGAFGVRYFF
;
A
#
# COMPACT_ATOMS: atom_id res chain seq x y z
N MET A 1 -8.01 -3.91 -24.87
CA MET A 1 -7.40 -2.91 -23.96
C MET A 1 -8.30 -1.74 -23.56
N GLN A 2 -9.19 -1.22 -24.41
CA GLN A 2 -10.03 -0.05 -24.08
C GLN A 2 -11.16 -0.33 -23.06
N GLN A 3 -11.71 -1.54 -23.07
CA GLN A 3 -12.76 -1.98 -22.13
C GLN A 3 -12.25 -2.10 -20.68
N VAL A 4 -11.04 -2.63 -20.48
CA VAL A 4 -10.40 -2.79 -19.16
C VAL A 4 -10.11 -1.43 -18.52
N LYS A 5 -9.67 -0.44 -19.32
CA LYS A 5 -9.45 0.93 -18.84
C LYS A 5 -10.76 1.57 -18.36
N ARG A 6 -11.87 1.40 -19.08
CA ARG A 6 -13.19 1.93 -18.68
C ARG A 6 -13.73 1.28 -17.41
N ALA A 7 -13.55 -0.03 -17.26
CA ALA A 7 -13.92 -0.74 -16.05
C ALA A 7 -13.13 -0.25 -14.82
N LEU A 8 -11.84 0.03 -14.98
CA LEU A 8 -10.99 0.58 -13.91
C LEU A 8 -11.45 1.98 -13.46
N TRP A 9 -11.80 2.86 -14.40
CA TRP A 9 -12.32 4.20 -14.07
C TRP A 9 -13.68 4.14 -13.37
N VAL A 10 -14.58 3.26 -13.81
CA VAL A 10 -15.90 3.07 -13.18
C VAL A 10 -15.75 2.45 -11.78
N LEU A 11 -14.81 1.52 -11.59
CA LEU A 11 -14.51 0.96 -10.27
C LEU A 11 -13.94 2.02 -9.33
N MET A 12 -13.01 2.86 -9.80
CA MET A 12 -12.44 3.95 -9.00
C MET A 12 -13.48 5.02 -8.63
N LEU A 13 -14.35 5.41 -9.57
CA LEU A 13 -15.45 6.35 -9.31
C LEU A 13 -16.51 5.76 -8.38
N GLY A 14 -16.83 4.47 -8.52
CA GLY A 14 -17.77 3.76 -7.66
C GLY A 14 -17.28 3.65 -6.22
N LEU A 15 -16.00 3.31 -6.03
CA LEU A 15 -15.38 3.22 -4.70
C LEU A 15 -15.32 4.60 -3.99
N GLY A 16 -15.04 5.68 -4.73
CA GLY A 16 -15.03 7.03 -4.17
C GLY A 16 -16.41 7.52 -3.71
N LEU A 17 -17.48 7.19 -4.44
CA LEU A 17 -18.85 7.60 -4.08
C LEU A 17 -19.44 6.81 -2.90
N SER A 18 -19.02 5.56 -2.69
CA SER A 18 -19.47 4.74 -1.56
C SER A 18 -18.78 5.10 -0.24
N HIS A 19 -17.60 5.72 -0.28
CA HIS A 19 -16.82 6.01 0.92
C HIS A 19 -17.27 7.26 1.69
N ALA A 20 -17.91 8.23 1.01
CA ALA A 20 -18.39 9.47 1.64
C ALA A 20 -19.43 9.24 2.77
N ALA A 21 -19.94 8.02 2.94
CA ALA A 21 -20.96 7.68 3.92
C ALA A 21 -20.45 6.88 5.15
N SER A 22 -19.23 6.31 5.13
CA SER A 22 -18.77 5.42 6.22
C SER A 22 -17.92 6.09 7.30
N GLY A 23 -17.35 7.27 7.03
CA GLY A 23 -16.42 7.95 7.96
C GLY A 23 -15.06 7.26 8.09
N GLU A 24 -14.82 6.23 7.29
CA GLU A 24 -13.53 5.57 7.17
C GLU A 24 -12.58 6.44 6.34
N LYS A 25 -11.26 6.19 6.48
CA LYS A 25 -10.24 6.89 5.70
C LYS A 25 -9.94 6.12 4.43
N PHE A 26 -10.21 6.72 3.27
CA PHE A 26 -9.79 6.16 1.98
C PHE A 26 -8.69 7.01 1.36
N GLY A 27 -7.51 6.44 1.25
CA GLY A 27 -6.33 7.03 0.65
C GLY A 27 -5.98 6.37 -0.68
N VAL A 28 -5.62 7.16 -1.69
CA VAL A 28 -5.08 6.67 -2.97
C VAL A 28 -3.78 7.41 -3.27
N GLY A 29 -2.77 6.70 -3.72
CA GLY A 29 -1.42 7.24 -3.87
C GLY A 29 -0.55 6.50 -4.85
N ILE A 30 0.68 7.01 -4.98
CA ILE A 30 1.73 6.43 -5.81
C ILE A 30 2.90 6.07 -4.90
N ALA A 31 3.43 4.86 -5.05
CA ALA A 31 4.59 4.36 -4.34
C ALA A 31 5.70 3.94 -5.31
N PHE A 32 6.95 4.12 -4.93
CA PHE A 32 8.13 3.62 -5.61
C PHE A 32 8.77 2.55 -4.74
N ASP A 33 8.95 1.33 -5.26
CA ASP A 33 9.57 0.20 -4.55
C ASP A 33 11.00 0.01 -5.08
N GLY A 34 11.98 0.04 -4.17
CA GLY A 34 13.40 -0.18 -4.46
C GLY A 34 13.77 -1.64 -4.72
N SER A 35 12.81 -2.57 -4.67
CA SER A 35 13.01 -4.00 -4.90
C SER A 35 12.26 -4.55 -6.12
N MET A 36 12.74 -5.73 -6.54
CA MET A 36 12.57 -6.56 -7.75
C MET A 36 11.34 -6.49 -8.66
N SER A 37 10.32 -5.64 -8.46
CA SER A 37 9.06 -5.84 -9.19
C SER A 37 8.15 -4.61 -9.41
N THR A 38 8.39 -3.47 -8.75
CA THR A 38 7.44 -2.34 -8.83
C THR A 38 8.13 -0.98 -8.87
N PHE A 39 8.32 -0.43 -10.08
CA PHE A 39 8.84 0.95 -10.22
C PHE A 39 7.82 2.01 -9.76
N ALA A 40 6.53 1.74 -9.96
CA ALA A 40 5.43 2.57 -9.47
C ALA A 40 4.24 1.66 -9.10
N ALA A 41 3.71 1.81 -7.89
CA ALA A 41 2.53 1.11 -7.41
C ALA A 41 1.38 2.08 -7.17
N LEU A 42 0.15 1.67 -7.50
CA LEU A 42 -1.03 2.29 -6.92
C LEU A 42 -1.13 1.83 -5.47
N ALA A 43 -0.92 2.76 -4.54
CA ALA A 43 -1.12 2.52 -3.12
C ALA A 43 -2.56 2.91 -2.74
N VAL A 44 -3.27 2.01 -2.10
CA VAL A 44 -4.61 2.24 -1.57
C VAL A 44 -4.57 1.97 -0.07
N GLN A 45 -5.12 2.89 0.71
CA GLN A 45 -5.42 2.63 2.11
C GLN A 45 -6.92 2.77 2.32
N TYR A 46 -7.50 1.81 3.01
CA TYR A 46 -8.88 1.82 3.46
C TYR A 46 -8.87 1.44 4.93
N ASP A 47 -9.07 2.43 5.81
CA ASP A 47 -9.01 2.23 7.26
C ASP A 47 -7.71 1.50 7.69
N ALA A 48 -7.82 0.29 8.26
CA ALA A 48 -6.69 -0.54 8.67
C ALA A 48 -6.11 -1.43 7.55
N TYR A 49 -6.54 -1.29 6.31
CA TYR A 49 -6.05 -2.10 5.19
C TYR A 49 -5.20 -1.26 4.24
N LYS A 50 -4.02 -1.76 3.91
CA LYS A 50 -3.14 -1.20 2.88
C LYS A 50 -3.05 -2.19 1.73
N ALA A 51 -3.17 -1.71 0.51
CA ALA A 51 -2.97 -2.50 -0.69
C ALA A 51 -2.05 -1.75 -1.65
N ALA A 52 -1.21 -2.49 -2.36
CA ALA A 52 -0.39 -1.95 -3.43
C ALA A 52 -0.54 -2.80 -4.68
N VAL A 53 -0.74 -2.16 -5.83
CA VAL A 53 -0.77 -2.83 -7.13
C VAL A 53 0.35 -2.26 -7.98
N GLY A 54 1.38 -3.07 -8.20
CA GLY A 54 2.57 -2.72 -8.96
C GLY A 54 2.52 -3.22 -10.40
N THR A 55 3.69 -3.22 -11.06
CA THR A 55 3.84 -3.77 -12.41
C THR A 55 4.00 -5.29 -12.42
N SER A 56 4.48 -5.89 -11.33
CA SER A 56 4.80 -7.31 -11.27
C SER A 56 4.10 -8.08 -10.16
N GLY A 57 3.32 -7.41 -9.33
CA GLY A 57 2.59 -8.03 -8.24
C GLY A 57 1.64 -7.08 -7.52
N LEU A 58 0.83 -7.66 -6.63
CA LEU A 58 0.01 -6.94 -5.68
C LEU A 58 0.33 -7.40 -4.26
N SER A 59 0.10 -6.51 -3.29
CA SER A 59 0.12 -6.84 -1.88
C SER A 59 -1.12 -6.32 -1.17
N ALA A 60 -1.44 -6.98 -0.06
CA ALA A 60 -2.44 -6.54 0.89
C ALA A 60 -1.89 -6.77 2.31
N ASP A 61 -1.87 -5.70 3.10
CA ASP A 61 -1.32 -5.65 4.45
C ASP A 61 -2.41 -5.12 5.41
N TYR A 62 -2.45 -5.64 6.64
CA TYR A 62 -3.34 -5.18 7.70
C TYR A 62 -2.53 -4.37 8.72
N LEU A 63 -2.92 -3.14 8.97
CA LEU A 63 -2.29 -2.19 9.87
C LEU A 63 -2.52 -2.60 11.33
N ALA A 64 -1.78 -3.61 11.78
CA ALA A 64 -1.93 -4.20 13.10
C ALA A 64 -1.49 -3.26 14.22
N PHE A 65 -0.47 -2.42 13.95
CA PHE A 65 0.05 -1.45 14.90
C PHE A 65 0.31 -0.13 14.20
N GLN A 66 -0.11 0.96 14.82
CA GLN A 66 0.21 2.32 14.41
C GLN A 66 0.23 3.22 15.64
N ASP A 67 1.25 4.07 15.76
CA ASP A 67 1.30 5.08 16.84
C ASP A 67 2.09 6.33 16.41
N GLY A 68 1.74 7.46 17.02
CA GLY A 68 2.35 8.76 16.75
C GLY A 68 3.73 8.89 17.40
N ILE A 69 4.68 9.52 16.70
CA ILE A 69 5.99 9.86 17.23
C ILE A 69 5.91 11.24 17.88
N LYS A 70 5.82 11.28 19.21
CA LYS A 70 5.63 12.53 20.00
C LYS A 70 6.62 13.65 19.71
N ALA A 71 7.80 13.33 19.21
CA ALA A 71 8.85 14.31 18.91
C ALA A 71 8.60 15.08 17.59
N VAL A 72 7.76 14.58 16.70
CA VAL A 72 7.51 15.16 15.37
C VAL A 72 6.03 15.10 15.07
N ASP A 73 5.38 16.27 15.02
CA ASP A 73 3.95 16.35 14.71
C ASP A 73 3.64 15.75 13.32
N GLY A 74 2.50 15.06 13.23
CA GLY A 74 2.08 14.36 12.01
C GLY A 74 2.88 13.11 11.66
N LEU A 75 3.99 12.79 12.34
CA LEU A 75 4.77 11.58 12.09
C LEU A 75 4.24 10.40 12.91
N SER A 76 4.04 9.25 12.27
CA SER A 76 3.66 7.99 12.91
C SER A 76 4.49 6.84 12.38
N TRP A 77 4.63 5.78 13.17
CA TRP A 77 5.19 4.52 12.73
C TRP A 77 4.08 3.47 12.66
N TYR A 78 4.30 2.43 11.87
CA TYR A 78 3.39 1.29 11.82
C TYR A 78 4.09 -0.04 11.57
N ALA A 79 3.37 -1.12 11.90
CA ALA A 79 3.70 -2.48 11.51
C ALA A 79 2.45 -3.15 10.95
N ALA A 80 2.57 -3.71 9.75
CA ALA A 80 1.47 -4.28 9.00
C ALA A 80 1.85 -5.65 8.39
N PRO A 81 1.44 -6.78 9.01
CA PRO A 81 1.57 -8.08 8.37
C PRO A 81 0.65 -8.19 7.15
N GLY A 82 1.06 -8.97 6.17
CA GLY A 82 0.29 -9.11 4.94
C GLY A 82 0.76 -10.24 4.04
N VAL A 83 0.24 -10.21 2.83
CA VAL A 83 0.49 -11.19 1.77
C VAL A 83 0.80 -10.49 0.46
N PHE A 84 1.46 -11.22 -0.44
CA PHE A 84 1.71 -10.74 -1.80
C PHE A 84 1.51 -11.85 -2.83
N VAL A 85 1.18 -11.44 -4.05
CA VAL A 85 1.11 -12.29 -5.24
C VAL A 85 1.81 -11.59 -6.39
N GLY A 86 2.75 -12.28 -7.04
CA GLY A 86 3.43 -11.83 -8.24
C GLY A 86 2.90 -12.52 -9.51
N TRP A 87 2.78 -11.77 -10.61
CA TRP A 87 2.33 -12.30 -11.90
C TRP A 87 3.41 -12.29 -13.00
N THR A 88 4.51 -11.54 -12.83
CA THR A 88 5.66 -11.61 -13.77
C THR A 88 6.50 -12.86 -13.53
N ALA A 89 6.69 -13.23 -12.26
CA ALA A 89 7.20 -14.52 -11.83
C ALA A 89 6.14 -15.07 -10.86
N PRO A 90 5.47 -16.21 -11.16
CA PRO A 90 4.42 -16.74 -10.30
C PRO A 90 4.96 -17.05 -8.90
N GLN A 91 4.67 -16.17 -7.95
CA GLN A 91 5.09 -16.28 -6.57
C GLN A 91 3.97 -15.77 -5.68
N PHE A 92 3.79 -16.40 -4.52
CA PHE A 92 2.96 -15.87 -3.46
C PHE A 92 3.66 -16.10 -2.13
N GLY A 93 3.30 -15.29 -1.15
CA GLY A 93 3.91 -15.42 0.15
C GLY A 93 3.38 -14.44 1.17
N ILE A 94 4.09 -14.41 2.30
CA ILE A 94 3.81 -13.52 3.42
C ILE A 94 4.82 -12.38 3.44
N ARG A 95 4.43 -11.25 3.99
CA ARG A 95 5.27 -10.06 4.17
C ARG A 95 4.92 -9.34 5.45
N GLY A 96 5.82 -8.48 5.92
CA GLY A 96 5.55 -7.57 7.02
C GLY A 96 6.08 -6.19 6.67
N ALA A 97 5.19 -5.23 6.46
CA ALA A 97 5.58 -3.85 6.20
C ALA A 97 5.79 -3.11 7.53
N PHE A 98 6.97 -2.51 7.69
CA PHE A 98 7.30 -1.63 8.79
C PHE A 98 7.64 -0.27 8.22
N GLY A 99 6.93 0.77 8.63
CA GLY A 99 7.09 2.06 7.98
C GLY A 99 6.75 3.26 8.84
N LEU A 100 6.92 4.40 8.20
CA LEU A 100 6.66 5.73 8.72
C LEU A 100 5.66 6.42 7.79
N ASP A 101 4.68 7.10 8.38
CA ASP A 101 3.75 7.99 7.69
C ASP A 101 3.93 9.41 8.25
N LEU A 102 4.18 10.38 7.38
CA LEU A 102 4.24 11.80 7.69
C LEU A 102 3.02 12.50 7.09
N ASN A 103 2.07 12.88 7.94
CA ASN A 103 0.88 13.65 7.55
C ASN A 103 1.28 15.10 7.27
N ILE A 104 1.22 15.52 6.00
CA ILE A 104 1.46 16.90 5.58
C ILE A 104 0.25 17.77 5.91
N ASN A 105 -0.95 17.22 5.70
CA ASN A 105 -2.23 17.78 6.12
C ASN A 105 -3.24 16.63 6.33
N LYS A 106 -4.53 16.94 6.43
CA LYS A 106 -5.56 15.91 6.68
C LYS A 106 -5.79 15.00 5.48
N GLU A 107 -5.47 15.49 4.29
CA GLU A 107 -5.73 14.85 3.00
C GLU A 107 -4.47 14.31 2.35
N LEU A 108 -3.26 14.59 2.84
CA LEU A 108 -2.01 14.25 2.17
C LEU A 108 -0.99 13.73 3.17
N ASP A 109 -0.47 12.54 2.89
CA ASP A 109 0.69 12.00 3.58
C ASP A 109 1.82 11.60 2.62
N VAL A 110 3.02 11.49 3.20
CA VAL A 110 4.17 10.84 2.60
C VAL A 110 4.51 9.64 3.47
N PHE A 111 4.84 8.51 2.86
CA PHE A 111 5.22 7.31 3.59
C PHE A 111 6.51 6.69 3.09
N ALA A 112 7.16 5.93 3.96
CA ALA A 112 8.28 5.06 3.63
C ALA A 112 8.20 3.76 4.45
N GLU A 113 8.57 2.63 3.87
CA GLU A 113 8.51 1.32 4.50
C GLU A 113 9.68 0.42 4.11
N VAL A 114 9.99 -0.51 5.01
CA VAL A 114 10.83 -1.68 4.78
C VAL A 114 9.96 -2.92 4.93
N VAL A 115 10.13 -3.88 4.03
CA VAL A 115 9.24 -5.00 3.87
C VAL A 115 10.06 -6.31 3.74
N PRO A 116 10.35 -7.00 4.86
CA PRO A 116 10.68 -8.42 4.81
C PRO A 116 9.54 -9.24 4.20
N ALA A 117 9.88 -10.16 3.31
CA ALA A 117 8.94 -11.05 2.63
C ALA A 117 9.50 -12.47 2.48
N LEU A 118 8.63 -13.46 2.57
CA LEU A 118 8.93 -14.87 2.33
C LEU A 118 8.02 -15.40 1.23
N ALA A 119 8.59 -15.66 0.05
CA ALA A 119 7.93 -16.41 -1.01
C ALA A 119 7.81 -17.88 -0.62
N LEU A 120 6.60 -18.44 -0.70
CA LEU A 120 6.33 -19.82 -0.31
C LEU A 120 6.55 -20.81 -1.46
N VAL A 121 6.48 -20.33 -2.70
CA VAL A 121 6.86 -21.11 -3.89
C VAL A 121 8.37 -20.98 -4.07
N GLY A 122 9.09 -22.09 -3.89
CA GLY A 122 10.56 -22.11 -4.01
C GLY A 122 11.31 -21.46 -2.84
N ILE A 123 10.63 -21.26 -1.70
CA ILE A 123 11.16 -20.77 -0.40
C ILE A 123 12.29 -19.76 -0.56
N ASN A 124 11.93 -18.49 -0.71
CA ASN A 124 12.89 -17.41 -0.88
C ASN A 124 12.55 -16.24 0.04
N PHE A 125 13.52 -15.82 0.86
CA PHE A 125 13.40 -14.65 1.73
C PHE A 125 14.06 -13.44 1.08
N GLY A 126 13.36 -12.31 1.10
CA GLY A 126 13.86 -11.04 0.62
C GLY A 126 13.46 -9.89 1.53
N VAL A 127 14.17 -8.78 1.40
CA VAL A 127 13.81 -7.51 2.05
C VAL A 127 13.72 -6.45 0.96
N SER A 128 12.62 -5.70 0.97
CA SER A 128 12.39 -4.58 0.09
C SER A 128 12.12 -3.30 0.86
N GLY A 129 11.97 -2.20 0.13
CA GLY A 129 11.50 -0.95 0.71
C GLY A 129 10.75 -0.14 -0.32
N ALA A 130 9.79 0.66 0.15
CA ALA A 130 9.00 1.53 -0.70
C ALA A 130 8.86 2.90 -0.06
N PHE A 131 8.64 3.93 -0.89
CA PHE A 131 8.24 5.25 -0.41
C PHE A 131 7.23 5.86 -1.38
N GLY A 132 6.36 6.73 -0.90
CA GLY A 132 5.28 7.26 -1.72
C GLY A 132 4.51 8.38 -1.08
N VAL A 133 3.46 8.80 -1.77
CA VAL A 133 2.54 9.88 -1.35
C VAL A 133 1.12 9.37 -1.51
N ARG A 134 0.24 9.62 -0.54
CA ARG A 134 -1.19 9.26 -0.62
C ARG A 134 -2.08 10.46 -0.35
N TYR A 135 -3.16 10.54 -1.12
CA TYR A 135 -4.23 11.52 -0.93
C TYR A 135 -5.45 10.83 -0.31
N PHE A 136 -5.96 11.35 0.80
CA PHE A 136 -7.13 10.87 1.54
C PHE A 136 -8.38 11.71 1.25
N PHE A 137 -9.51 11.03 1.09
CA PHE A 137 -10.83 11.61 0.84
C PHE A 137 -11.67 11.69 2.12
#